data_AF-N9M9Z9-F1
#
_entry.id   AF-N9M9Z9-F1
#
_cell.length_a   1.000
_cell.length_b   1.000
_cell.length_c   1.000
_cell.angle_alpha   90.00
_cell.angle_beta   90.00
_cell.angle_gamma   90.00
#
_symmetry.space_group_name_H-M   'P 1'
#
loop_
_entity.id
_entity.type
_entity.pdbx_description
1 polymer ?
#
loop_
_entity_poly.entity_id
_entity_poly.type
_entity_poly.pdbx_seq_one_letter_code
_entity_poly.pdbx_strand_id
1 'polypeptide(L)'
;MKKIILVLILSCITVHSFAKPAYRENMQNYLRKNPVQQYSQPRVLSFHFDEMHLSVLKNLLAIEKKVTLIVDSDVDMNHQFPLHLRNANFLEFLDVTTRQLGLQYEVLNSKTIRVYK
;
A
#
# COMPACT_ATOMS: atom_id res chain seq x y z
N MET A 1 -7.36 58.75 -5.52
CA MET A 1 -6.06 58.19 -5.05
C MET A 1 -6.20 58.01 -3.53
N LYS A 2 -6.00 56.87 -2.86
CA LYS A 2 -5.18 55.67 -3.10
C LYS A 2 -5.94 54.44 -2.53
N LYS A 3 -6.28 53.48 -3.40
CA LYS A 3 -6.80 52.15 -3.05
C LYS A 3 -5.60 51.21 -2.86
N ILE A 4 -4.91 51.19 -1.72
CA ILE A 4 -3.83 50.19 -1.51
C ILE A 4 -3.69 49.85 -0.02
N ILE A 5 -4.73 49.32 0.63
CA ILE A 5 -4.56 48.56 1.88
C ILE A 5 -5.61 47.44 1.89
N LEU A 6 -5.52 46.50 0.94
CA LEU A 6 -6.28 45.25 1.01
C LEU A 6 -5.70 44.14 0.13
N VAL A 7 -4.37 43.96 0.14
CA VAL A 7 -3.73 42.86 -0.64
C VAL A 7 -2.92 41.91 0.24
N LEU A 8 -2.80 42.16 1.55
CA LEU A 8 -1.87 41.41 2.42
C LEU A 8 -2.54 40.39 3.35
N ILE A 9 -3.80 39.99 3.10
CA ILE A 9 -4.49 38.94 3.90
C ILE A 9 -4.89 37.73 3.02
N LEU A 10 -4.61 37.75 1.71
CA LEU A 10 -5.03 36.69 0.79
C LEU A 10 -3.89 35.79 0.30
N SER A 11 -2.95 35.46 1.17
CA SER A 11 -1.90 34.47 0.88
C SER A 11 -1.70 33.42 1.98
N CYS A 12 -2.58 33.36 2.99
CA CYS A 12 -2.41 32.47 4.14
C CYS A 12 -3.13 31.12 4.08
N ILE A 13 -3.86 30.77 3.02
CA ILE A 13 -4.60 29.50 3.01
C ILE A 13 -4.50 28.85 1.66
N THR A 14 -3.43 28.09 1.41
CA THR A 14 -3.48 26.77 0.77
C THR A 14 -2.10 26.11 0.82
N VAL A 15 -1.46 26.03 1.99
CA VAL A 15 -0.63 24.84 2.25
C VAL A 15 -1.61 23.73 2.56
N HIS A 16 -2.15 23.12 1.50
CA HIS A 16 -2.73 21.79 1.61
C HIS A 16 -1.56 20.88 1.96
N SER A 17 -1.18 20.87 3.23
CA SER A 17 -0.48 19.72 3.79
C SER A 17 -1.46 18.58 3.62
N PHE A 18 -1.38 17.89 2.48
CA PHE A 18 -2.05 16.62 2.23
C PHE A 18 -1.38 15.59 3.15
N ALA A 19 -1.49 15.79 4.46
CA ALA A 19 -1.19 14.78 5.44
C ALA A 19 -2.06 13.58 5.04
N LYS A 20 -1.40 12.51 4.58
CA LYS A 20 -2.12 11.28 4.27
C LYS A 20 -2.91 10.91 5.53
N PRO A 21 -4.19 10.54 5.41
CA PRO A 21 -4.98 10.17 6.57
C PRO A 21 -4.20 9.17 7.44
N ALA A 22 -4.19 9.35 8.77
CA ALA A 22 -3.32 8.58 9.68
C ALA A 22 -3.40 7.05 9.45
N TYR A 23 -4.56 6.53 9.05
CA TYR A 23 -4.72 5.11 8.73
C TYR A 23 -3.86 4.63 7.54
N ARG A 24 -3.57 5.50 6.56
CA ARG A 24 -2.73 5.16 5.40
C ARG A 24 -1.27 4.96 5.81
N GLU A 25 -0.71 5.90 6.57
CA GLU A 25 0.66 5.79 7.09
C GLU A 25 0.78 4.61 8.06
N ASN A 26 -0.22 4.42 8.92
CA ASN A 26 -0.26 3.27 9.83
C ASN A 26 -0.27 1.94 9.08
N MET A 27 -1.04 1.81 8.00
CA MET A 27 -1.06 0.60 7.17
C MET A 27 0.30 0.37 6.48
N GLN A 28 0.89 1.41 5.87
CA GLN A 28 2.20 1.27 5.23
C GLN A 28 3.28 0.83 6.23
N ASN A 29 3.30 1.43 7.42
CA ASN A 29 4.22 1.04 8.48
C ASN A 29 3.96 -0.38 8.99
N TYR A 30 2.70 -0.79 9.07
CA TYR A 30 2.31 -2.14 9.48
C TYR A 30 2.76 -3.21 8.46
N LEU A 31 2.63 -2.92 7.17
CA LEU A 31 3.07 -3.81 6.10
C LEU A 31 4.61 -3.89 5.99
N ARG A 32 5.33 -2.79 6.30
CA ARG A 32 6.80 -2.77 6.36
C ARG A 32 7.39 -3.62 7.48
N LYS A 33 6.70 -3.73 8.63
CA LYS A 33 7.20 -4.50 9.78
C LYS A 33 7.07 -6.00 9.52
N ASN A 34 8.17 -6.74 9.41
CA ASN A 34 8.08 -8.18 9.22
C ASN A 34 7.60 -8.92 10.48
N PRO A 35 6.93 -10.08 10.34
CA PRO A 35 6.48 -10.87 11.47
C PRO A 35 7.64 -11.29 12.38
N VAL A 36 7.45 -11.17 13.69
CA VAL A 36 8.40 -11.61 14.71
C VAL A 36 7.99 -12.99 15.19
N GLN A 37 8.93 -13.94 15.24
CA GLN A 37 8.75 -15.16 16.04
C GLN A 37 9.07 -14.84 17.50
N GLN A 38 8.33 -15.43 18.44
CA GLN A 38 8.43 -15.10 19.86
C GLN A 38 9.91 -15.12 20.32
N TYR A 39 10.37 -14.00 20.89
CA TYR A 39 11.77 -13.74 21.33
C TYR A 39 12.85 -13.65 20.23
N SER A 40 12.48 -13.41 18.98
CA SER A 40 13.41 -13.32 17.84
C SER A 40 13.46 -11.92 17.21
N GLN A 41 14.49 -11.66 16.41
CA GLN A 41 14.53 -10.51 15.50
C GLN A 41 13.40 -10.62 14.44
N PRO A 42 12.98 -9.49 13.81
CA PRO A 42 12.05 -9.53 12.69
C PRO A 42 12.52 -10.50 11.61
N ARG A 43 11.63 -11.38 11.12
CA ARG A 43 12.01 -12.33 10.07
C ARG A 43 12.36 -11.58 8.79
N VAL A 44 13.45 -11.99 8.16
CA VAL A 44 13.74 -11.57 6.78
C VAL A 44 12.86 -12.41 5.87
N LEU A 45 11.98 -11.77 5.09
CA LEU A 45 11.09 -12.47 4.17
C LEU A 45 11.68 -12.47 2.76
N SER A 46 11.40 -13.54 2.03
CA SER A 46 11.62 -13.61 0.59
C SER A 46 10.37 -14.18 -0.06
N PHE A 47 9.93 -13.57 -1.15
CA PHE A 47 8.79 -13.98 -1.95
C PHE A 47 9.33 -14.52 -3.27
N HIS A 48 9.16 -15.81 -3.52
CA HIS A 48 9.73 -16.47 -4.69
C HIS A 48 8.64 -17.34 -5.34
N PHE A 49 8.11 -16.85 -6.45
CA PHE A 49 7.01 -17.45 -7.18
C PHE A 49 7.36 -17.48 -8.66
N ASP A 50 7.39 -18.67 -9.26
CA ASP A 50 7.51 -18.81 -10.71
C ASP A 50 6.18 -18.43 -11.41
N GLU A 51 5.06 -18.69 -10.74
CA GLU A 51 3.70 -18.33 -11.17
C GLU A 51 2.96 -17.57 -10.05
N MET A 52 3.18 -16.26 -9.98
CA MET A 52 2.49 -15.36 -9.06
C MET A 52 1.15 -14.90 -9.64
N HIS A 53 0.13 -14.79 -8.77
CA HIS A 53 -1.19 -14.25 -9.10
C HIS A 53 -1.69 -13.31 -8.01
N LEU A 54 -2.60 -12.39 -8.34
CA LEU A 54 -3.18 -11.47 -7.36
C LEU A 54 -3.92 -12.20 -6.22
N SER A 55 -4.46 -13.39 -6.48
CA SER A 55 -5.05 -14.27 -5.47
C SER A 55 -4.06 -14.70 -4.38
N VAL A 56 -2.79 -14.95 -4.74
CA VAL A 56 -1.72 -15.28 -3.78
C VAL A 56 -1.44 -14.10 -2.86
N LEU A 57 -1.35 -12.88 -3.41
CA LEU A 57 -1.16 -11.67 -2.62
C LEU A 57 -2.31 -11.49 -1.62
N LYS A 58 -3.56 -11.63 -2.09
CA LYS A 58 -4.76 -11.55 -1.25
C LYS A 58 -4.70 -12.54 -0.09
N ASN A 59 -4.36 -13.80 -0.37
CA ASN A 59 -4.30 -14.85 0.63
C ASN A 59 -3.17 -14.61 1.66
N LEU A 60 -1.98 -14.23 1.21
CA LEU A 60 -0.85 -13.98 2.10
C LEU A 60 -1.09 -12.75 3.01
N LEU A 61 -1.66 -11.67 2.47
CA LEU A 61 -2.08 -10.53 3.29
C LEU A 61 -3.13 -10.93 4.35
N ALA A 62 -4.09 -11.78 3.99
CA ALA A 62 -5.11 -12.25 4.92
C ALA A 62 -4.53 -13.15 6.03
N ILE A 63 -3.62 -14.07 5.68
CA ILE A 63 -3.05 -15.05 6.62
C ILE A 63 -2.03 -14.39 7.56
N GLU A 64 -1.05 -13.69 6.99
CA GLU A 64 0.13 -13.19 7.71
C GLU A 64 -0.09 -11.79 8.31
N LYS A 65 -0.91 -10.96 7.66
CA LYS A 65 -1.16 -9.57 8.07
C LYS A 65 -2.58 -9.31 8.56
N LYS A 66 -3.49 -10.28 8.45
CA LYS A 66 -4.92 -10.08 8.77
C LYS A 66 -5.51 -8.86 8.06
N VAL A 67 -5.00 -8.57 6.85
CA VAL A 67 -5.46 -7.48 5.98
C VAL A 67 -6.34 -8.07 4.87
N THR A 68 -7.49 -7.45 4.65
CA THR A 68 -8.41 -7.80 3.57
C THR A 68 -8.02 -7.05 2.31
N LEU A 69 -7.85 -7.77 1.21
CA LEU A 69 -7.70 -7.20 -0.13
C LEU A 69 -9.03 -7.29 -0.88
N ILE A 70 -9.64 -6.14 -1.13
CA ILE A 70 -10.77 -5.98 -2.05
C ILE A 70 -10.19 -5.75 -3.44
N VAL A 71 -10.72 -6.46 -4.44
CA VAL A 71 -10.27 -6.38 -5.82
C VAL A 71 -11.49 -5.97 -6.64
N ASP A 72 -11.35 -4.92 -7.44
CA ASP A 72 -12.41 -4.46 -8.33
C ASP A 72 -12.76 -5.52 -9.38
N SER A 73 -14.02 -5.54 -9.82
CA SER A 73 -14.57 -6.60 -10.67
C SER A 73 -13.92 -6.70 -12.05
N ASP A 74 -13.26 -5.64 -12.52
CA ASP A 74 -12.62 -5.59 -13.84
C ASP A 74 -11.13 -5.99 -13.80
N VAL A 75 -10.60 -6.32 -12.61
CA VAL A 75 -9.22 -6.79 -12.42
C VAL A 75 -9.16 -8.30 -12.60
N ASP A 76 -8.28 -8.75 -13.50
CA ASP A 76 -8.02 -10.17 -13.69
C ASP A 76 -7.16 -10.73 -12.54
N MET A 77 -7.78 -11.59 -11.72
CA MET A 77 -7.10 -12.24 -10.59
C MET A 77 -6.20 -13.42 -11.00
N ASN A 78 -6.35 -13.91 -12.22
CA ASN A 78 -5.71 -15.14 -12.72
C ASN A 78 -4.51 -14.87 -13.63
N HIS A 79 -4.19 -13.61 -13.92
CA HIS A 79 -2.97 -13.28 -14.65
C HIS A 79 -1.73 -13.80 -13.89
N GLN A 80 -0.85 -14.51 -14.60
CA GLN A 80 0.37 -15.11 -14.07
C GLN A 80 1.61 -14.29 -14.45
N PHE A 81 2.52 -14.16 -13.51
CA PHE A 81 3.85 -13.60 -13.76
C PHE A 81 4.87 -14.13 -12.75
N PRO A 82 6.16 -14.23 -13.10
CA PRO A 82 7.19 -14.58 -12.12
C PRO A 82 7.50 -13.39 -11.20
N LEU A 83 7.66 -13.65 -9.90
CA LEU A 83 8.04 -12.66 -8.89
C LEU A 83 9.08 -13.24 -7.93
N HIS A 84 10.22 -12.57 -7.85
CA HIS A 84 11.31 -12.93 -6.96
C HIS A 84 11.80 -11.72 -6.20
N LEU A 85 11.37 -11.58 -4.94
CA LEU A 85 11.77 -10.54 -4.02
C LEU A 85 12.56 -11.16 -2.87
N ARG A 86 13.78 -10.68 -2.65
CA ARG A 86 14.62 -11.09 -1.52
C ARG A 86 14.67 -10.00 -0.48
N ASN A 87 14.73 -10.39 0.79
CA ASN A 87 14.83 -9.46 1.93
C ASN A 87 13.74 -8.38 1.92
N ALA A 88 12.53 -8.76 1.50
CA ALA A 88 11.43 -7.84 1.29
C ALA A 88 10.45 -7.84 2.46
N ASN A 89 9.50 -6.93 2.41
CA ASN A 89 8.34 -6.87 3.30
C ASN A 89 7.03 -6.89 2.51
N PHE A 90 5.89 -6.94 3.21
CA PHE A 90 4.57 -7.02 2.58
C PHE A 90 4.18 -5.76 1.82
N LEU A 91 4.73 -4.59 2.16
CA LEU A 91 4.48 -3.36 1.40
C LEU A 91 5.17 -3.46 0.03
N GLU A 92 6.43 -3.87 -0.01
CA GLU A 92 7.16 -4.07 -1.27
C GLU A 92 6.52 -5.17 -2.11
N PHE A 93 6.05 -6.25 -1.50
CA PHE A 93 5.33 -7.31 -2.20
C PHE A 93 4.03 -6.79 -2.85
N LEU A 94 3.24 -5.96 -2.14
CA LEU A 94 2.05 -5.30 -2.67
C LEU A 94 2.41 -4.31 -3.80
N ASP A 95 3.42 -3.45 -3.59
CA ASP A 95 3.85 -2.44 -4.55
C ASP A 95 4.34 -3.06 -5.86
N VAL A 96 5.17 -4.10 -5.79
CA VAL A 96 5.71 -4.77 -6.98
C VAL A 96 4.62 -5.56 -7.71
N THR A 97 3.80 -6.32 -6.97
CA THR A 97 2.70 -7.10 -7.56
C THR A 97 1.73 -6.21 -8.32
N THR A 98 1.27 -5.12 -7.69
CA THR A 98 0.33 -4.19 -8.33
C THR A 98 0.96 -3.50 -9.55
N ARG A 99 2.22 -3.05 -9.44
CA ARG A 99 2.92 -2.43 -10.57
C ARG A 99 3.12 -3.39 -11.75
N GLN A 100 3.51 -4.64 -11.51
CA GLN A 100 3.70 -5.62 -12.60
C GLN A 100 2.39 -5.91 -13.34
N LEU A 101 1.26 -5.84 -12.64
CA LEU A 101 -0.07 -6.03 -13.23
C LEU A 101 -0.67 -4.74 -13.81
N GLY A 102 0.03 -3.61 -13.74
CA GLY A 102 -0.51 -2.31 -14.17
C GLY A 102 -1.70 -1.84 -13.32
N LEU A 103 -1.71 -2.21 -12.04
CA LEU A 103 -2.77 -1.90 -11.08
C LEU A 103 -2.30 -0.84 -10.07
N GLN A 104 -3.28 -0.19 -9.47
CA GLN A 104 -3.14 0.72 -8.35
C GLN A 104 -3.79 0.12 -7.09
N TYR A 105 -3.45 0.68 -5.93
CA TYR A 105 -4.12 0.34 -4.69
C TYR A 105 -4.36 1.54 -3.80
N GLU A 106 -5.40 1.45 -2.98
CA GLU A 106 -5.70 2.43 -1.94
C GLU A 106 -5.97 1.75 -0.61
N VAL A 107 -5.48 2.34 0.47
CA VAL A 107 -5.84 1.93 1.82
C VAL A 107 -7.19 2.55 2.14
N LEU A 108 -8.20 1.72 2.40
CA LEU A 108 -9.55 2.17 2.75
C LEU A 108 -9.69 2.38 4.26
N ASN A 109 -9.04 1.54 5.06
CA ASN A 109 -9.01 1.63 6.52
C ASN A 109 -7.82 0.83 7.09
N SER A 110 -7.76 0.71 8.43
CA SER A 110 -6.65 0.04 9.14
C SER A 110 -6.49 -1.46 8.85
N LYS A 111 -7.44 -2.10 8.16
CA LYS A 111 -7.41 -3.55 7.83
C LYS A 111 -7.79 -3.86 6.39
N THR A 112 -8.05 -2.86 5.56
CA THR A 112 -8.61 -3.06 4.22
C THR A 112 -7.87 -2.25 3.18
N ILE A 113 -7.46 -2.94 2.11
CA ILE A 113 -6.83 -2.36 0.93
C ILE A 113 -7.71 -2.72 -0.27
N ARG A 114 -7.92 -1.76 -1.18
CA ARG A 114 -8.57 -1.97 -2.47
C ARG A 114 -7.54 -1.93 -3.58
N VAL A 115 -7.65 -2.82 -4.56
CA VAL A 115 -6.85 -2.86 -5.79
C VAL A 115 -7.76 -2.63 -6.99
N TYR A 116 -7.32 -1.76 -7.90
CA TYR A 116 -8.06 -1.29 -9.07
C TYR A 116 -7.09 -0.93 -10.21
N LYS A 117 -7.58 -0.57 -11.40
CA LYS A 117 -6.74 -0.08 -12.52
C LYS A 117 -6.45 1.42 -12.42
#